data_AF-A0A6I3XC30-F1
#
_entry.id   AF-A0A6I3XC30-F1
#
_cell.length_a   1.000
_cell.length_b   1.000
_cell.length_c   1.000
_cell.angle_alpha   90.00
_cell.angle_beta   90.00
_cell.angle_gamma   90.00
#
_symmetry.space_group_name_H-M   'P 1'
#
loop_
_entity.id
_entity.type
_entity.pdbx_description
1 polymer ?
#
loop_
_entity_poly.entity_id
_entity_poly.type
_entity_poly.pdbx_seq_one_letter_code
_entity_poly.pdbx_strand_id
1 'polypeptide(L)'
;MPTTQKTAETTAAWLQERIAFEARPENVITVPDELLKPHPLVKAAAAAVRKEIAALQLNREERERPRKPAERPQLILGPSWNKYMERGFLEIDAGVLPMRVSIEFADRALRLWDAVLKACEVRGLHISIRSRRAKVSDGVDEVALRLAQNVGQVKQTNKLGRRAALARQPPVCLRMFVNETKIEDSADRPLEQQLNDVMVRIHRSIALQRTGRAAYAEQRQRDEAAAQMREQERAVAAEAARRREEEQQRIQEEQEAAAERERMLVVEASAWRDATAIRAYAAHIRASAKAGGEVAPALRDWLARAEAVAKRLDPTRGRLGQQPKPPEIS
;
A
#
# COMPACT_ATOMS: atom_id res chain seq x y z
N MET A 1 -20.38 8.86 8.75
CA MET A 1 -19.38 7.89 9.25
C MET A 1 -19.05 8.27 10.69
N PRO A 2 -19.08 7.34 11.66
CA PRO A 2 -18.61 7.63 13.00
C PRO A 2 -17.13 8.06 12.95
N THR A 3 -16.76 9.09 13.70
CA THR A 3 -15.35 9.51 13.82
C THR A 3 -14.51 8.39 14.47
N THR A 4 -13.22 8.36 14.20
CA THR A 4 -12.30 7.36 14.78
C THR A 4 -12.37 7.34 16.30
N GLN A 5 -12.53 8.51 16.93
CA GLN A 5 -12.73 8.65 18.37
C GLN A 5 -14.00 7.91 18.84
N LYS A 6 -15.14 8.15 18.20
CA LYS A 6 -16.40 7.47 18.53
C LYS A 6 -16.31 5.95 18.35
N THR A 7 -15.62 5.50 17.30
CA THR A 7 -15.39 4.07 17.05
C THR A 7 -14.48 3.45 18.11
N ALA A 8 -13.42 4.16 18.51
CA ALA A 8 -12.51 3.72 19.55
C ALA A 8 -13.21 3.63 20.91
N GLU A 9 -14.02 4.64 21.28
CA GLU A 9 -14.83 4.64 22.51
C GLU A 9 -15.83 3.49 22.53
N THR A 10 -16.55 3.29 21.42
CA THR A 10 -17.52 2.18 21.30
C THR A 10 -16.82 0.82 21.43
N THR A 11 -15.64 0.68 20.81
CA THR A 11 -14.84 -0.55 20.88
C THR A 11 -14.28 -0.79 22.28
N ALA A 12 -13.85 0.27 22.98
CA ALA A 12 -13.36 0.19 24.35
C ALA A 12 -14.49 -0.20 25.32
N ALA A 13 -15.67 0.41 25.20
CA ALA A 13 -16.84 0.06 25.99
C ALA A 13 -17.26 -1.41 25.77
N TRP A 14 -17.33 -1.84 24.50
CA TRP A 14 -17.59 -3.25 24.14
C TRP A 14 -16.56 -4.19 24.76
N LEU A 15 -15.26 -3.85 24.70
CA LEU A 15 -14.21 -4.68 25.27
C LEU A 15 -14.34 -4.80 26.79
N GLN A 16 -14.64 -3.70 27.48
CA GLN A 16 -14.84 -3.70 28.93
C GLN A 16 -16.04 -4.57 29.33
N GLU A 17 -17.15 -4.49 28.59
CA GLU A 17 -18.31 -5.36 28.80
C GLU A 17 -17.94 -6.84 28.67
N ARG A 18 -17.17 -7.21 27.63
CA ARG A 18 -16.72 -8.59 27.42
C ARG A 18 -15.75 -9.07 28.51
N ILE A 19 -14.82 -8.22 28.95
CA ILE A 19 -13.93 -8.57 30.07
C ILE A 19 -14.74 -8.77 31.36
N ALA A 20 -15.70 -7.89 31.64
CA ALA A 20 -16.58 -8.01 32.81
C ALA A 20 -17.46 -9.27 32.74
N PHE A 21 -17.88 -9.66 31.53
CA PHE A 21 -18.59 -10.93 31.30
C PHE A 21 -17.68 -12.13 31.63
N GLU A 22 -16.45 -12.18 31.11
CA GLU A 22 -15.53 -13.29 31.39
C GLU A 22 -15.11 -13.42 32.85
N ALA A 23 -15.18 -12.32 33.62
CA ALA A 23 -14.83 -12.29 35.03
C ALA A 23 -15.91 -12.88 35.96
N ARG A 24 -17.13 -13.14 35.46
CA ARG A 24 -18.22 -13.65 36.30
C ARG A 24 -18.03 -15.15 36.61
N PRO A 25 -18.27 -15.61 37.86
CA PRO A 25 -18.09 -17.02 38.24
C PRO A 25 -18.90 -18.00 37.38
N GLU A 26 -20.11 -17.62 36.97
CA GLU A 26 -20.98 -18.45 36.12
C GLU A 26 -20.47 -18.64 34.69
N ASN A 27 -19.53 -17.80 34.24
CA ASN A 27 -18.93 -17.86 32.91
C ASN A 27 -17.58 -18.59 32.89
N VAL A 28 -17.15 -19.15 34.02
CA VAL A 28 -15.92 -19.93 34.12
C VAL A 28 -16.00 -21.12 33.18
N ILE A 29 -14.98 -21.27 32.34
CA ILE A 29 -14.89 -22.37 31.39
C ILE A 29 -14.31 -23.58 32.11
N THR A 30 -15.14 -24.60 32.36
CA THR A 30 -14.70 -25.87 32.96
C THR A 30 -14.22 -26.84 31.88
N VAL A 31 -13.03 -27.40 32.06
CA VAL A 31 -12.50 -28.46 31.21
C VAL A 31 -12.88 -29.82 31.82
N PRO A 32 -13.63 -30.67 31.11
CA PRO A 32 -13.97 -31.98 31.65
C PRO A 32 -12.74 -32.89 31.69
N ASP A 33 -12.75 -33.88 32.59
CA ASP A 33 -11.69 -34.90 32.67
C ASP A 33 -11.70 -35.85 31.46
N GLU A 34 -12.88 -36.02 30.84
CA GLU A 34 -13.10 -36.88 29.68
C GLU A 34 -13.76 -36.12 28.53
N LEU A 35 -13.49 -36.54 27.29
CA LEU A 35 -14.11 -35.98 26.09
C LEU A 35 -15.53 -36.52 25.88
N LEU A 36 -16.50 -35.93 26.59
CA LEU A 36 -17.92 -36.25 26.41
C LEU A 36 -18.56 -35.37 25.34
N LYS A 37 -19.11 -36.00 24.29
CA LYS A 37 -19.73 -35.31 23.13
C LYS A 37 -18.81 -34.19 22.59
N PRO A 38 -17.63 -34.54 22.06
CA PRO A 38 -16.66 -33.55 21.63
C PRO A 38 -17.20 -32.72 20.46
N HIS A 39 -16.78 -31.46 20.40
CA HIS A 39 -16.99 -30.57 19.27
C HIS A 39 -16.58 -31.27 17.96
N PRO A 40 -17.29 -31.10 16.83
CA PRO A 40 -17.02 -31.85 15.60
C PRO A 40 -15.56 -31.77 15.13
N LEU A 41 -14.93 -30.59 15.23
CA LEU A 41 -13.52 -30.42 14.90
C LEU A 41 -12.58 -31.18 15.85
N VAL A 42 -12.93 -31.28 17.13
CA VAL A 42 -12.17 -32.08 18.12
C VAL A 42 -12.37 -33.56 17.88
N LYS A 43 -13.58 -34.00 17.53
CA LYS A 43 -13.84 -35.39 17.15
C LYS A 43 -12.97 -35.82 15.96
N ALA A 44 -12.91 -35.00 14.92
CA ALA A 44 -12.05 -35.24 13.76
C ALA A 44 -10.56 -35.25 14.14
N ALA A 45 -10.13 -34.27 14.95
CA ALA A 45 -8.75 -34.20 15.42
C ALA A 45 -8.38 -35.41 16.30
N ALA A 46 -9.27 -35.85 17.21
CA ALA A 46 -9.05 -37.00 18.07
C ALA A 46 -8.89 -38.30 17.27
N ALA A 47 -9.66 -38.49 16.20
CA ALA A 47 -9.48 -39.62 15.30
C ALA A 47 -8.11 -39.58 14.61
N ALA A 48 -7.67 -38.40 14.16
CA ALA A 48 -6.36 -38.20 13.55
C ALA A 48 -5.21 -38.45 14.55
N VAL A 49 -5.32 -37.92 15.78
CA VAL A 49 -4.38 -38.18 16.90
C VAL A 49 -4.21 -39.67 17.11
N ARG A 50 -5.31 -40.39 17.32
CA ARG A 50 -5.28 -41.82 17.65
C ARG A 50 -4.63 -42.65 16.54
N LYS A 51 -4.92 -42.31 15.29
CA LYS A 51 -4.29 -42.93 14.11
C LYS A 51 -2.78 -42.71 14.10
N GLU A 52 -2.33 -41.48 14.32
CA GLU A 52 -0.90 -41.13 14.38
C GLU A 52 -0.18 -41.83 15.55
N ILE A 53 -0.80 -41.86 16.74
CA ILE A 53 -0.25 -42.55 17.92
C ILE A 53 -0.12 -44.04 17.64
N ALA A 54 -1.16 -44.70 17.11
CA ALA A 54 -1.13 -46.12 16.80
C ALA A 54 -0.04 -46.45 15.75
N ALA A 55 0.09 -45.62 14.71
CA ALA A 55 1.13 -45.79 13.70
C ALA A 55 2.55 -45.63 14.30
N LEU A 56 2.75 -44.70 15.23
CA LEU A 56 4.02 -44.53 15.94
C LEU A 56 4.33 -45.68 16.88
N GLN A 57 3.33 -46.20 17.60
CA GLN A 57 3.48 -47.38 18.47
C GLN A 57 3.87 -48.61 17.64
N LEU A 58 3.20 -48.85 16.52
CA LEU A 58 3.56 -49.94 15.61
C LEU A 58 5.00 -49.78 15.07
N ASN A 59 5.41 -48.55 14.71
CA ASN A 59 6.77 -48.28 14.26
C ASN A 59 7.81 -48.54 15.35
N ARG A 60 7.47 -48.22 16.61
CA ARG A 60 8.30 -48.50 17.78
C ARG A 60 8.47 -49.99 18.00
N GLU A 61 7.37 -50.75 18.03
CA GLU A 61 7.37 -52.20 18.25
C GLU A 61 8.19 -52.93 17.20
N GLU A 62 7.98 -52.63 15.91
CA GLU A 62 8.73 -53.25 14.80
C GLU A 62 10.25 -52.93 14.86
N ARG A 63 10.63 -51.84 15.51
CA ARG A 63 12.05 -51.47 15.70
C ARG A 63 12.67 -52.13 16.92
N GLU A 64 11.92 -52.24 18.01
CA GLU A 64 12.36 -52.90 19.24
C GLU A 64 12.33 -54.43 19.09
N ARG A 65 11.59 -54.95 18.11
CA ARG A 65 11.51 -56.37 17.79
C ARG A 65 12.90 -56.96 17.50
N PRO A 66 13.30 -58.05 18.19
CA PRO A 66 14.55 -58.75 17.87
C PRO A 66 14.45 -59.37 16.47
N ARG A 67 15.44 -59.11 15.63
CA ARG A 67 15.49 -59.58 14.25
C ARG A 67 16.50 -60.70 14.07
N LYS A 68 16.18 -61.66 13.21
CA LYS A 68 17.17 -62.64 12.76
C LYS A 68 18.21 -61.93 11.87
N PRO A 69 19.48 -62.38 11.83
CA PRO A 69 20.55 -61.71 11.09
C PRO A 69 20.27 -61.45 9.59
N ALA A 70 19.42 -62.27 8.96
CA ALA A 70 19.05 -62.16 7.54
C ALA A 70 17.72 -61.42 7.28
N GLU A 71 16.97 -61.05 8.33
CA GLU A 71 15.65 -60.44 8.19
C GLU A 71 15.76 -58.94 7.93
N ARG A 72 15.25 -58.47 6.79
CA ARG A 72 15.26 -57.05 6.44
C ARG A 72 14.18 -56.29 7.23
N PRO A 73 14.44 -55.02 7.62
CA PRO A 73 13.44 -54.18 8.24
C PRO A 73 12.22 -54.04 7.31
N GLN A 74 11.01 -54.21 7.84
CA GLN A 74 9.83 -53.81 7.10
C GLN A 74 9.79 -52.28 7.00
N LEU A 75 9.59 -51.78 5.78
CA LEU A 75 9.37 -50.35 5.54
C LEU A 75 7.94 -50.01 5.94
N ILE A 76 7.75 -49.52 7.17
CA ILE A 76 6.47 -48.98 7.61
C ILE A 76 6.33 -47.57 7.02
N LEU A 77 5.40 -47.43 6.06
CA LEU A 77 4.96 -46.13 5.56
C LEU A 77 4.16 -45.42 6.66
N GLY A 78 4.65 -44.28 7.15
CA GLY A 78 3.98 -43.54 8.22
C GLY A 78 4.90 -42.59 8.99
N PRO A 79 4.40 -42.02 10.11
CA PRO A 79 5.23 -41.22 11.00
C PRO A 79 6.41 -42.05 11.54
N SER A 80 7.61 -41.48 11.47
CA SER A 80 8.84 -42.15 11.91
C SER A 80 9.02 -41.99 13.42
N TRP A 81 9.18 -43.11 14.14
CA TRP A 81 9.48 -43.09 15.58
C TRP A 81 10.76 -42.31 15.90
N ASN A 82 11.80 -42.44 15.07
CA ASN A 82 13.04 -41.64 15.22
C ASN A 82 12.74 -40.14 15.13
N LYS A 83 11.94 -39.73 14.15
CA LYS A 83 11.59 -38.33 13.96
C LYS A 83 10.76 -37.79 15.13
N TYR A 84 9.89 -38.60 15.73
CA TYR A 84 9.18 -38.25 16.97
C TYR A 84 10.14 -38.10 18.15
N MET A 85 11.08 -39.04 18.31
CA MET A 85 12.10 -38.97 19.36
C MET A 85 12.98 -37.72 19.22
N GLU A 86 13.42 -37.39 18.00
CA GLU A 86 14.19 -36.19 17.68
C GLU A 86 13.41 -34.89 17.93
N ARG A 87 12.13 -34.84 17.52
CA ARG A 87 11.34 -33.60 17.57
C ARG A 87 10.79 -33.29 18.94
N GLY A 88 10.31 -34.29 19.67
CA GLY A 88 9.66 -34.04 20.96
C GLY A 88 8.14 -34.18 20.96
N PHE A 89 7.50 -34.21 19.80
CA PHE A 89 6.06 -34.01 19.69
C PHE A 89 5.49 -34.63 18.41
N LEU A 90 4.19 -34.86 18.44
CA LEU A 90 3.33 -35.11 17.30
C LEU A 90 2.95 -33.79 16.65
N GLU A 91 2.90 -33.77 15.32
CA GLU A 91 2.36 -32.65 14.56
C GLU A 91 1.20 -33.22 13.74
N ILE A 92 -0.02 -32.81 14.08
CA ILE A 92 -1.23 -33.33 13.43
C ILE A 92 -1.46 -32.61 12.11
N ASP A 93 -2.04 -33.34 11.15
CA ASP A 93 -2.37 -32.87 9.81
C ASP A 93 -3.02 -31.47 9.79
N ALA A 94 -2.63 -30.71 8.76
CA ALA A 94 -3.10 -29.38 8.40
C ALA A 94 -4.63 -29.24 8.26
N GLY A 95 -5.34 -30.32 7.93
CA GLY A 95 -6.79 -30.34 7.68
C GLY A 95 -7.67 -30.42 8.93
N VAL A 96 -7.09 -30.69 10.11
CA VAL A 96 -7.82 -30.76 11.39
C VAL A 96 -7.31 -29.70 12.37
N LEU A 97 -7.66 -29.82 13.66
CA LEU A 97 -7.20 -28.86 14.67
C LEU A 97 -5.67 -28.89 14.81
N PRO A 98 -5.00 -27.76 14.58
CA PRO A 98 -3.56 -27.71 14.60
C PRO A 98 -3.07 -27.74 16.04
N MET A 99 -2.42 -28.83 16.41
CA MET A 99 -1.74 -28.95 17.69
C MET A 99 -0.39 -29.64 17.53
N ARG A 100 0.52 -29.23 18.40
CA ARG A 100 1.88 -29.77 18.47
C ARG A 100 2.15 -30.26 19.88
N VAL A 101 1.92 -31.53 20.13
CA VAL A 101 1.92 -32.10 21.49
C VAL A 101 2.52 -33.50 21.48
N SER A 102 3.16 -33.91 22.57
CA SER A 102 3.61 -35.29 22.75
C SER A 102 2.43 -36.24 22.96
N ILE A 103 2.68 -37.54 22.84
CA ILE A 103 1.67 -38.60 23.02
C ILE A 103 0.98 -38.45 24.40
N GLU A 104 1.76 -38.14 25.43
CA GLU A 104 1.32 -38.04 26.83
C GLU A 104 0.38 -36.86 27.07
N PHE A 105 0.49 -35.80 26.27
CA PHE A 105 -0.33 -34.60 26.41
C PHE A 105 -1.48 -34.52 25.39
N ALA A 106 -1.60 -35.49 24.48
CA ALA A 106 -2.55 -35.44 23.39
C ALA A 106 -4.01 -35.38 23.86
N ASP A 107 -4.38 -36.22 24.83
CA ASP A 107 -5.76 -36.25 25.36
C ASP A 107 -6.09 -34.97 26.13
N ARG A 108 -5.17 -34.48 26.96
CA ARG A 108 -5.33 -33.18 27.67
C ARG A 108 -5.49 -32.03 26.67
N ALA A 109 -4.68 -32.02 25.61
CA ALA A 109 -4.74 -31.00 24.57
C ALA A 109 -6.08 -31.01 23.82
N LEU A 110 -6.65 -32.19 23.53
CA LEU A 110 -7.96 -32.31 22.92
C LEU A 110 -9.07 -31.79 23.84
N ARG A 111 -9.00 -32.03 25.15
CA ARG A 111 -9.96 -31.52 26.15
C ARG A 111 -9.92 -29.99 26.25
N LEU A 112 -8.71 -29.41 26.26
CA LEU A 112 -8.53 -27.96 26.21
C LEU A 112 -9.13 -27.35 24.94
N TRP A 113 -8.89 -27.97 23.78
CA TRP A 113 -9.51 -27.53 22.53
C TRP A 113 -11.04 -27.62 22.59
N ASP A 114 -11.60 -28.73 23.09
CA ASP A 114 -13.05 -28.92 23.19
C ASP A 114 -13.71 -27.82 24.01
N ALA A 115 -13.17 -27.55 25.20
CA ALA A 115 -13.67 -26.53 26.09
C ALA A 115 -13.60 -25.13 25.46
N VAL A 116 -12.47 -24.76 24.85
CA VAL A 116 -12.30 -23.44 24.22
C VAL A 116 -13.22 -23.26 23.01
N LEU A 117 -13.34 -24.28 22.15
CA LEU A 117 -14.18 -24.17 20.96
C LEU A 117 -15.67 -24.05 21.32
N LYS A 118 -16.18 -24.91 22.22
CA LYS A 118 -17.55 -24.79 22.72
C LYS A 118 -17.79 -23.44 23.39
N ALA A 119 -16.84 -22.97 24.19
CA ALA A 119 -16.91 -21.65 24.82
C ALA A 119 -16.98 -20.51 23.79
N CYS A 120 -16.24 -20.60 22.68
CA CYS A 120 -16.30 -19.65 21.58
C CYS A 120 -17.70 -19.64 20.92
N GLU A 121 -18.26 -20.82 20.60
CA GLU A 121 -19.58 -20.92 19.97
C GLU A 121 -20.69 -20.35 20.86
N VAL A 122 -20.69 -20.69 22.15
CA VAL A 122 -21.66 -20.16 23.13
C VAL A 122 -21.59 -18.62 23.23
N ARG A 123 -20.42 -18.04 22.98
CA ARG A 123 -20.20 -16.58 22.97
C ARG A 123 -20.49 -15.93 21.60
N GLY A 124 -21.02 -16.69 20.64
CA GLY A 124 -21.38 -16.21 19.30
C GLY A 124 -20.18 -16.06 18.35
N LEU A 125 -19.03 -16.65 18.68
CA LEU A 125 -17.86 -16.64 17.81
C LEU A 125 -17.90 -17.84 16.86
N HIS A 126 -17.54 -17.60 15.61
CA HIS A 126 -17.51 -18.58 14.54
C HIS A 126 -16.11 -19.19 14.44
N ILE A 127 -16.03 -20.51 14.34
CA ILE A 127 -14.77 -21.23 14.25
C ILE A 127 -14.59 -21.75 12.82
N SER A 128 -13.40 -21.54 12.27
CA SER A 128 -12.98 -22.18 11.02
C SER A 128 -11.55 -22.68 11.13
N ILE A 129 -11.18 -23.64 10.28
CA ILE A 129 -9.80 -24.09 10.15
C ILE A 129 -9.28 -23.60 8.80
N ARG A 130 -8.28 -22.72 8.82
CA ARG A 130 -7.65 -22.16 7.61
C ARG A 130 -6.15 -22.08 7.82
N SER A 131 -5.38 -22.45 6.79
CA SER A 131 -3.91 -22.29 6.77
C SER A 131 -3.21 -22.90 7.99
N ARG A 132 -3.62 -24.11 8.42
CA ARG A 132 -3.09 -24.80 9.61
C ARG A 132 -3.27 -24.03 10.92
N ARG A 133 -4.30 -23.18 11.01
CA ARG A 133 -4.66 -22.45 12.24
C ARG A 133 -6.16 -22.61 12.47
N ALA A 134 -6.53 -22.80 13.74
CA ALA A 134 -7.92 -22.57 14.14
C ALA A 134 -8.12 -21.05 14.15
N LYS A 135 -9.18 -20.58 13.49
CA LYS A 135 -9.54 -19.18 13.39
C LYS A 135 -10.87 -18.99 14.09
N VAL A 136 -10.92 -18.04 15.00
CA VAL A 136 -12.11 -17.64 15.71
C VAL A 136 -12.47 -16.23 15.24
N SER A 137 -13.73 -16.01 14.88
CA SER A 137 -14.20 -14.76 14.31
C SER A 137 -15.51 -14.31 14.93
N ASP A 138 -15.71 -13.00 15.02
CA ASP A 138 -17.00 -12.38 15.31
C ASP A 138 -17.80 -12.03 14.04
N GLY A 139 -17.36 -12.53 12.87
CA GLY A 139 -17.90 -12.25 11.55
C GLY A 139 -17.12 -11.18 10.77
N VAL A 140 -16.32 -10.36 11.44
CA VAL A 140 -15.60 -9.23 10.82
C VAL A 140 -14.10 -9.29 11.07
N ASP A 141 -13.71 -9.63 12.30
CA ASP A 141 -12.34 -9.74 12.75
C ASP A 141 -12.01 -11.22 13.00
N GLU A 142 -10.74 -11.58 12.83
CA GLU A 142 -10.29 -12.98 12.97
C GLU A 142 -9.09 -13.07 13.91
N VAL A 143 -9.18 -14.01 14.84
CA VAL A 143 -8.12 -14.34 15.80
C VAL A 143 -7.65 -15.76 15.54
N ALA A 144 -6.34 -15.95 15.39
CA ALA A 144 -5.76 -17.27 15.24
C ALA A 144 -5.46 -17.90 16.59
N LEU A 145 -5.91 -19.13 16.77
CA LEU A 145 -5.60 -19.98 17.90
C LEU A 145 -4.66 -21.11 17.50
N ARG A 146 -3.72 -21.43 18.40
CA ARG A 146 -2.83 -22.58 18.28
C ARG A 146 -2.50 -23.15 19.64
N LEU A 147 -2.47 -24.47 19.76
CA LEU A 147 -2.01 -25.16 20.96
C LEU A 147 -0.69 -25.87 20.67
N ALA A 148 0.34 -25.61 21.47
CA ALA A 148 1.63 -26.24 21.31
C ALA A 148 2.28 -26.51 22.67
N GLN A 149 2.95 -27.63 22.76
CA GLN A 149 3.78 -27.99 23.90
C GLN A 149 5.14 -27.28 23.78
N ASN A 150 5.64 -26.76 24.90
CA ASN A 150 7.04 -26.42 25.05
C ASN A 150 7.82 -27.70 25.35
N VAL A 151 8.71 -28.09 24.45
CA VAL A 151 9.64 -29.19 24.69
C VAL A 151 11.01 -28.56 24.80
N GLY A 152 11.58 -28.52 26.01
CA GLY A 152 12.98 -28.20 26.18
C GLY A 152 13.82 -29.20 25.38
N GLN A 153 14.83 -28.73 24.66
CA GLN A 153 15.74 -29.59 23.93
C GLN A 153 17.15 -29.42 24.50
N VAL A 154 17.76 -30.53 24.91
CA VAL A 154 19.16 -30.58 25.32
C VAL A 154 19.94 -31.32 24.25
N LYS A 155 21.10 -30.76 23.88
CA LYS A 155 22.07 -31.45 23.04
C LYS A 155 22.64 -32.64 23.82
N GLN A 156 22.26 -33.86 23.46
CA GLN A 156 22.80 -35.09 24.01
C GLN A 156 23.79 -35.69 23.02
N THR A 157 25.05 -35.80 23.41
CA THR A 157 26.09 -36.45 22.60
C THR A 157 25.74 -37.94 22.46
N ASN A 158 25.67 -38.45 21.22
CA ASN A 158 25.45 -39.89 21.03
C ASN A 158 26.67 -40.70 21.48
N LYS A 159 26.49 -42.03 21.66
CA LYS A 159 27.54 -42.97 22.10
C LYS A 159 28.79 -42.99 21.20
N LEU A 160 28.72 -42.44 19.99
CA LEU A 160 29.81 -42.39 19.00
C LEU A 160 30.46 -41.01 18.90
N GLY A 161 30.11 -40.05 19.78
CA GLY A 161 30.68 -38.71 19.79
C GLY A 161 30.36 -37.85 18.55
N ARG A 162 29.51 -38.32 17.63
CA ARG A 162 29.25 -37.69 16.34
C ARG A 162 27.77 -37.38 16.18
N ARG A 163 27.45 -36.09 16.28
CA ARG A 163 26.12 -35.45 16.32
C ARG A 163 25.45 -35.53 17.70
N ALA A 164 25.20 -34.35 18.26
CA ALA A 164 24.31 -34.20 19.39
C ALA A 164 22.87 -34.47 18.94
N ALA A 165 22.25 -35.54 19.42
CA ALA A 165 20.82 -35.74 19.32
C ALA A 165 20.14 -34.75 20.27
N LEU A 166 19.07 -34.08 19.83
CA LEU A 166 18.28 -33.23 20.71
C LEU A 166 17.40 -34.16 21.57
N ALA A 167 17.74 -34.30 22.84
CA ALA A 167 16.94 -35.04 23.81
C ALA A 167 15.92 -34.10 24.46
N ARG A 168 14.73 -34.64 24.77
CA ARG A 168 13.69 -33.90 25.48
C ARG A 168 14.16 -33.60 26.90
N GLN A 169 14.07 -32.35 27.32
CA GLN A 169 14.29 -31.95 28.71
C GLN A 169 12.95 -31.51 29.32
N PRO A 170 12.55 -32.07 30.46
CA PRO A 170 11.50 -31.50 31.30
C PRO A 170 11.93 -30.12 31.84
N PRO A 171 11.01 -29.18 32.12
CA PRO A 171 9.56 -29.35 32.15
C PRO A 171 8.90 -29.21 30.77
N VAL A 172 7.84 -29.99 30.58
CA VAL A 172 7.06 -30.02 29.37
C VAL A 172 5.72 -29.36 29.66
N CYS A 173 5.54 -28.10 29.24
CA CYS A 173 4.33 -27.31 29.51
C CYS A 173 3.49 -27.12 28.24
N LEU A 174 2.16 -27.13 28.36
CA LEU A 174 1.28 -26.77 27.25
C LEU A 174 1.17 -25.25 27.12
N ARG A 175 0.98 -24.76 25.90
CA ARG A 175 0.88 -23.34 25.60
C ARG A 175 -0.18 -23.08 24.56
N MET A 176 -1.14 -22.22 24.90
CA MET A 176 -2.14 -21.75 23.96
C MET A 176 -1.75 -20.37 23.46
N PHE A 177 -1.70 -20.22 22.15
CA PHE A 177 -1.40 -18.97 21.47
C PHE A 177 -2.69 -18.34 20.97
N VAL A 178 -2.86 -17.06 21.29
CA VAL A 178 -3.89 -16.18 20.74
C VAL A 178 -3.14 -15.14 19.91
N ASN A 179 -3.16 -15.32 18.59
CA ASN A 179 -2.23 -14.72 17.64
C ASN A 179 -0.78 -14.97 18.06
N GLU A 180 -0.06 -13.92 18.48
CA GLU A 180 1.33 -13.97 18.90
C GLU A 180 1.48 -14.04 20.42
N THR A 181 0.42 -13.75 21.16
CA THR A 181 0.43 -13.82 22.63
C THR A 181 0.22 -15.25 23.09
N LYS A 182 0.93 -15.66 24.16
CA LYS A 182 0.89 -17.03 24.67
C LYS A 182 0.41 -17.08 26.12
N ILE A 183 -0.42 -18.06 26.44
CA ILE A 183 -0.78 -18.48 27.80
C ILE A 183 -0.10 -19.83 27.98
N GLU A 184 0.69 -19.95 29.03
CA GLU A 184 1.49 -21.14 29.31
C GLU A 184 1.01 -21.80 30.61
N ASP A 185 1.06 -23.12 30.61
CA ASP A 185 0.83 -23.95 31.79
C ASP A 185 1.93 -23.70 32.84
N SER A 186 1.55 -23.54 34.10
CA SER A 186 2.47 -23.48 35.24
C SER A 186 2.03 -24.45 36.33
N ALA A 187 2.95 -24.78 37.25
CA ALA A 187 2.66 -25.68 38.37
C ALA A 187 1.50 -25.17 39.24
N ASP A 188 1.44 -23.85 39.45
CA ASP A 188 0.44 -23.22 40.30
C ASP A 188 -0.87 -22.90 39.57
N ARG A 189 -0.83 -22.79 38.23
CA ARG A 189 -1.97 -22.36 37.43
C ARG A 189 -2.03 -23.18 36.13
N PRO A 190 -2.73 -24.31 36.13
CA PRO A 190 -2.86 -25.12 34.92
C PRO A 190 -3.70 -24.40 33.86
N LEU A 191 -3.49 -24.71 32.57
CA LEU A 191 -4.23 -24.07 31.47
C LEU A 191 -5.76 -24.18 31.60
N GLU A 192 -6.26 -25.25 32.20
CA GLU A 192 -7.67 -25.49 32.47
C GLU A 192 -8.30 -24.34 33.28
N GLN A 193 -7.53 -23.74 34.20
CA GLN A 193 -7.96 -22.61 35.03
C GLN A 193 -7.70 -21.25 34.37
N GLN A 194 -7.11 -21.23 33.17
CA GLN A 194 -6.74 -20.01 32.45
C GLN A 194 -7.57 -19.81 31.17
N LEU A 195 -8.59 -20.63 30.90
CA LEU A 195 -9.34 -20.54 29.65
C LEU A 195 -10.16 -19.24 29.52
N ASN A 196 -10.64 -18.65 30.61
CA ASN A 196 -11.25 -17.32 30.57
C ASN A 196 -10.22 -16.24 30.16
N ASP A 197 -8.94 -16.39 30.54
CA ASP A 197 -7.88 -15.48 30.08
C ASP A 197 -7.64 -15.62 28.56
N VAL A 198 -7.83 -16.83 28.00
CA VAL A 198 -7.81 -17.05 26.54
C VAL A 198 -8.93 -16.23 25.89
N MET A 199 -10.15 -16.29 26.42
CA MET A 199 -11.29 -15.51 25.90
C MET A 199 -11.05 -14.01 25.99
N VAL A 200 -10.54 -13.52 27.12
CA VAL A 200 -10.15 -12.10 27.29
C VAL A 200 -9.14 -11.69 26.22
N ARG A 201 -8.14 -12.53 25.91
CA ARG A 201 -7.16 -12.23 24.84
C ARG A 201 -7.77 -12.26 23.45
N ILE A 202 -8.72 -13.15 23.18
CA ILE A 202 -9.46 -13.16 21.92
C ILE A 202 -10.22 -11.83 21.75
N HIS A 203 -10.97 -11.41 22.78
CA HIS A 203 -11.73 -10.15 22.74
C HIS A 203 -10.81 -8.93 22.61
N ARG A 204 -9.70 -8.88 23.35
CA ARG A 204 -8.70 -7.81 23.20
C ARG A 204 -8.11 -7.76 21.79
N SER A 205 -7.83 -8.92 21.20
CA SER A 205 -7.33 -8.97 19.83
C SER A 205 -8.34 -8.49 18.81
N ILE A 206 -9.62 -8.83 18.97
CA ILE A 206 -10.70 -8.32 18.11
C ILE A 206 -10.80 -6.79 18.25
N ALA A 207 -10.84 -6.28 19.49
CA ALA A 207 -10.88 -4.85 19.74
C ALA A 207 -9.70 -4.09 19.09
N LEU A 208 -8.49 -4.64 19.18
CA LEU A 208 -7.29 -4.06 18.57
C LEU A 208 -7.39 -4.02 17.03
N GLN A 209 -7.93 -5.07 16.41
CA GLN A 209 -8.13 -5.09 14.95
C GLN A 209 -9.18 -4.06 14.52
N ARG A 210 -10.27 -3.90 15.28
CA ARG A 210 -11.31 -2.88 15.03
C ARG A 210 -10.75 -1.45 15.09
N THR A 211 -9.99 -1.13 16.14
CA THR A 211 -9.39 0.21 16.27
C THR A 211 -8.36 0.46 15.19
N GLY A 212 -7.51 -0.53 14.87
CA GLY A 212 -6.54 -0.43 13.78
C GLY A 212 -7.19 -0.19 12.41
N ARG A 213 -8.29 -0.90 12.12
CA ARG A 213 -9.06 -0.73 10.87
C ARG A 213 -9.69 0.66 10.77
N ALA A 214 -10.27 1.15 11.86
CA ALA A 214 -10.86 2.49 11.91
C ALA A 214 -9.80 3.59 11.67
N ALA A 215 -8.64 3.47 12.33
CA ALA A 215 -7.53 4.40 12.13
C ALA A 215 -6.99 4.39 10.69
N TYR A 216 -6.83 3.19 10.11
CA TYR A 216 -6.40 3.06 8.71
C TYR A 216 -7.41 3.67 7.73
N ALA A 217 -8.71 3.46 7.95
CA ALA A 217 -9.76 4.05 7.12
C ALA A 217 -9.74 5.59 7.17
N GLU A 218 -9.54 6.18 8.35
CA GLU A 218 -9.43 7.64 8.49
C GLU A 218 -8.16 8.17 7.80
N GLN A 219 -7.03 7.51 7.99
CA GLN A 219 -5.78 7.90 7.33
C GLN A 219 -5.94 7.90 5.81
N ARG A 220 -6.54 6.85 5.26
CA ARG A 220 -6.83 6.77 3.83
C ARG A 220 -7.73 7.92 3.36
N GLN A 221 -8.78 8.26 4.12
CA GLN A 221 -9.64 9.41 3.78
C GLN A 221 -8.88 10.74 3.79
N ARG A 222 -7.97 10.94 4.75
CA ARG A 222 -7.12 12.14 4.81
C ARG A 222 -6.16 12.21 3.62
N ASP A 223 -5.56 11.09 3.26
CA ASP A 223 -4.63 11.01 2.12
C ASP A 223 -5.36 11.27 0.80
N GLU A 224 -6.57 10.72 0.63
CA GLU A 224 -7.44 10.97 -0.52
C GLU A 224 -7.87 12.45 -0.60
N ALA A 225 -8.28 13.07 0.51
CA ALA A 225 -8.63 14.50 0.56
C ALA A 225 -7.42 15.40 0.25
N ALA A 226 -6.23 15.06 0.78
CA ALA A 226 -5.00 15.79 0.48
C ALA A 226 -4.55 15.63 -0.98
N ALA A 227 -4.82 14.46 -1.59
CA ALA A 227 -4.60 14.27 -3.03
C ALA A 227 -5.54 15.15 -3.87
N GLN A 228 -6.82 15.20 -3.51
CA GLN A 228 -7.81 16.05 -4.19
C GLN A 228 -7.46 17.54 -4.09
N MET A 229 -7.05 18.02 -2.91
CA MET A 229 -6.60 19.41 -2.73
C MET A 229 -5.39 19.73 -3.62
N ARG A 230 -4.39 18.86 -3.67
CA ARG A 230 -3.21 19.04 -4.54
C ARG A 230 -3.57 19.03 -6.02
N GLU A 231 -4.56 18.24 -6.43
CA GLU A 231 -5.03 18.23 -7.81
C GLU A 231 -5.77 19.53 -8.17
N GLN A 232 -6.61 20.04 -7.28
CA GLN A 232 -7.28 21.33 -7.44
C GLN A 232 -6.27 22.48 -7.55
N GLU A 233 -5.27 22.51 -6.66
CA GLU A 233 -4.19 23.50 -6.70
C GLU A 233 -3.41 23.44 -8.02
N ARG A 234 -3.10 22.23 -8.51
CA ARG A 234 -2.44 22.05 -9.82
C ARG A 234 -3.30 22.53 -10.96
N ALA A 235 -4.61 22.25 -10.94
CA ALA A 235 -5.53 22.70 -11.96
C ALA A 235 -5.60 24.24 -12.01
N VAL A 236 -5.72 24.89 -10.85
CA VAL A 236 -5.72 26.35 -10.73
C VAL A 236 -4.38 26.94 -11.18
N ALA A 237 -3.25 26.35 -10.79
CA ALA A 237 -1.93 26.78 -11.22
C ALA A 237 -1.72 26.64 -12.73
N ALA A 238 -2.20 25.54 -13.34
CA ALA A 238 -2.13 25.32 -14.77
C ALA A 238 -3.03 26.28 -15.56
N GLU A 239 -4.21 26.63 -15.03
CA GLU A 239 -5.05 27.67 -15.62
C GLU A 239 -4.40 29.05 -15.51
N ALA A 240 -3.83 29.39 -14.35
CA ALA A 240 -3.11 30.65 -14.17
C ALA A 240 -1.87 30.76 -15.07
N ALA A 241 -1.15 29.65 -15.28
CA ALA A 241 -0.02 29.60 -16.21
C ALA A 241 -0.46 29.86 -17.65
N ARG A 242 -1.54 29.19 -18.11
CA ARG A 242 -2.10 29.41 -19.45
C ARG A 242 -2.50 30.87 -19.68
N ARG A 243 -3.18 31.49 -18.71
CA ARG A 243 -3.56 32.91 -18.82
C ARG A 243 -2.34 33.85 -18.94
N ARG A 244 -1.26 33.56 -18.21
CA ARG A 244 -0.02 34.35 -18.28
C ARG A 244 0.67 34.19 -19.62
N GLU A 245 0.70 32.97 -20.18
CA GLU A 245 1.28 32.71 -21.50
C GLU A 245 0.49 33.43 -22.59
N GLU A 246 -0.84 33.37 -22.56
CA GLU A 246 -1.71 34.11 -23.49
C GLU A 246 -1.52 35.64 -23.38
N GLU A 247 -1.43 36.18 -22.17
CA GLU A 247 -1.17 37.61 -21.95
C GLU A 247 0.23 38.03 -22.44
N GLN A 248 1.26 37.21 -22.18
CA GLN A 248 2.61 37.45 -22.68
C GLN A 248 2.68 37.42 -24.21
N GLN A 249 1.98 36.47 -24.84
CA GLN A 249 1.89 36.41 -26.30
C GLN A 249 1.24 37.66 -26.86
N ARG A 250 0.12 38.13 -26.28
CA ARG A 250 -0.53 39.36 -26.71
C ARG A 250 0.37 40.60 -26.58
N ILE A 251 1.09 40.72 -25.47
CA ILE A 251 2.04 41.83 -25.25
C ILE A 251 3.18 41.75 -26.27
N GLN A 252 3.72 40.56 -26.53
CA GLN A 252 4.80 40.37 -27.49
C GLN A 252 4.35 40.71 -28.93
N GLU A 253 3.19 40.22 -29.35
CA GLU A 253 2.60 40.54 -30.66
C GLU A 253 2.38 42.06 -30.81
N GLU A 254 1.89 42.72 -29.76
CA GLU A 254 1.70 44.17 -29.78
C GLU A 254 3.03 44.93 -29.89
N GLN A 255 4.06 44.49 -29.18
CA GLN A 255 5.41 45.06 -29.25
C GLN A 255 6.05 44.84 -30.63
N GLU A 256 5.92 43.65 -31.21
CA GLU A 256 6.43 43.34 -32.54
C GLU A 256 5.72 44.18 -33.60
N ALA A 257 4.39 44.29 -33.52
CA ALA A 257 3.62 45.15 -34.42
C ALA A 257 3.99 46.64 -34.25
N ALA A 258 4.28 47.09 -33.04
CA ALA A 258 4.77 48.46 -32.79
C ALA A 258 6.16 48.68 -33.38
N ALA A 259 7.09 47.76 -33.16
CA ALA A 259 8.45 47.83 -33.70
C ALA A 259 8.45 47.80 -35.24
N GLU A 260 7.57 47.01 -35.85
CA GLU A 260 7.40 46.98 -37.30
C GLU A 260 6.87 48.31 -37.84
N ARG A 261 5.87 48.92 -37.17
CA ARG A 261 5.40 50.27 -37.51
C ARG A 261 6.53 51.30 -37.43
N GLU A 262 7.36 51.25 -36.40
CA GLU A 262 8.51 52.15 -36.26
C GLU A 262 9.55 51.95 -37.36
N ARG A 263 9.89 50.70 -37.69
CA ARG A 263 10.82 50.38 -38.79
C ARG A 263 10.30 50.91 -40.13
N MET A 264 9.00 50.71 -40.41
CA MET A 264 8.36 51.22 -41.62
C MET A 264 8.43 52.75 -41.68
N LEU A 265 8.20 53.44 -40.56
CA LEU A 265 8.34 54.89 -40.48
C LEU A 265 9.77 55.37 -40.77
N VAL A 266 10.80 54.67 -40.29
CA VAL A 266 12.21 55.02 -40.58
C VAL A 266 12.52 54.84 -42.07
N VAL A 267 12.05 53.76 -42.68
CA VAL A 267 12.21 53.50 -44.12
C VAL A 267 11.51 54.60 -44.93
N GLU A 268 10.28 54.96 -44.57
CA GLU A 268 9.54 56.06 -45.19
C GLU A 268 10.29 57.40 -45.05
N ALA A 269 10.78 57.72 -43.85
CA ALA A 269 11.51 58.96 -43.59
C ALA A 269 12.82 59.04 -44.39
N SER A 270 13.53 57.92 -44.56
CA SER A 270 14.73 57.87 -45.41
C SER A 270 14.38 58.09 -46.87
N ALA A 271 13.36 57.40 -47.38
CA ALA A 271 12.92 57.53 -48.77
C ALA A 271 12.49 58.97 -49.10
N TRP A 272 11.79 59.64 -48.17
CA TRP A 272 11.44 61.05 -48.28
C TRP A 272 12.67 61.97 -48.30
N ARG A 273 13.66 61.71 -47.43
CA ARG A 273 14.93 62.48 -47.39
C ARG A 273 15.69 62.34 -48.69
N ASP A 274 15.82 61.13 -49.22
CA ASP A 274 16.50 60.85 -50.48
C ASP A 274 15.80 61.53 -51.66
N ALA A 275 14.46 61.46 -51.71
CA ALA A 275 13.67 62.17 -52.70
C ALA A 275 13.89 63.69 -52.64
N THR A 276 13.96 64.26 -51.43
CA THR A 276 14.22 65.69 -51.21
C THR A 276 15.64 66.09 -51.64
N ALA A 277 16.64 65.27 -51.32
CA ALA A 277 18.03 65.50 -51.72
C ALA A 277 18.20 65.47 -53.24
N ILE A 278 17.57 64.50 -53.93
CA ILE A 278 17.57 64.43 -55.40
C ILE A 278 16.93 65.68 -56.00
N ARG A 279 15.79 66.14 -55.47
CA ARG A 279 15.12 67.38 -55.93
C ARG A 279 16.01 68.61 -55.73
N ALA A 280 16.64 68.74 -54.57
CA ALA A 280 17.53 69.85 -54.27
C ALA A 280 18.75 69.87 -55.19
N TYR A 281 19.37 68.71 -55.43
CA TYR A 281 20.50 68.58 -56.36
C TYR A 281 20.11 68.89 -57.80
N ALA A 282 18.98 68.35 -58.29
CA ALA A 282 18.47 68.65 -59.62
C ALA A 282 18.15 70.15 -59.79
N ALA A 283 17.58 70.80 -58.77
CA ALA A 283 17.31 72.23 -58.77
C ALA A 283 18.62 73.06 -58.81
N HIS A 284 19.64 72.66 -58.06
CA HIS A 284 20.96 73.29 -58.10
C HIS A 284 21.59 73.19 -59.49
N ILE A 285 21.66 71.99 -60.08
CA ILE A 285 22.21 71.80 -61.44
C ILE A 285 21.45 72.62 -62.48
N ARG A 286 20.10 72.66 -62.38
CA ARG A 286 19.25 73.48 -63.26
C ARG A 286 19.57 74.98 -63.14
N ALA A 287 19.80 75.48 -61.93
CA ALA A 287 20.16 76.88 -61.70
C ALA A 287 21.56 77.20 -62.26
N SER A 288 22.54 76.34 -61.97
CA SER A 288 23.92 76.49 -62.47
C SER A 288 24.01 76.44 -63.99
N ALA A 289 23.24 75.55 -64.64
CA ALA A 289 23.21 75.45 -66.10
C ALA A 289 22.61 76.71 -66.76
N LYS A 290 21.56 77.30 -66.18
CA LYS A 290 20.97 78.56 -66.68
C LYS A 290 21.92 79.75 -66.61
N ALA A 291 22.82 79.78 -65.61
CA ALA A 291 23.82 80.84 -65.48
C ALA A 291 24.92 80.75 -66.57
N GLY A 292 25.13 79.57 -67.17
CA GLY A 292 26.15 79.31 -68.19
C GLY A 292 25.67 79.35 -69.65
N GLY A 293 24.37 79.60 -69.93
CA GLY A 293 23.80 79.63 -71.28
C GLY A 293 22.76 78.54 -71.56
N GLU A 294 22.57 78.19 -72.85
CA GLU A 294 21.50 77.27 -73.28
C GLU A 294 21.72 75.83 -72.74
N VAL A 295 20.71 75.29 -72.06
CA VAL A 295 20.80 73.96 -71.43
C VAL A 295 20.78 72.87 -72.48
N ALA A 296 21.90 72.14 -72.60
CA ALA A 296 22.08 71.03 -73.51
C ALA A 296 20.94 69.98 -73.37
N PRO A 297 20.43 69.42 -74.48
CA PRO A 297 19.32 68.44 -74.46
C PRO A 297 19.57 67.24 -73.54
N ALA A 298 20.78 66.68 -73.54
CA ALA A 298 21.14 65.56 -72.67
C ALA A 298 21.00 65.88 -71.17
N LEU A 299 21.22 67.14 -70.76
CA LEU A 299 21.05 67.56 -69.37
C LEU A 299 19.57 67.70 -69.00
N ARG A 300 18.72 68.13 -69.94
CA ARG A 300 17.26 68.17 -69.75
C ARG A 300 16.70 66.77 -69.50
N ASP A 301 17.09 65.80 -70.31
CA ASP A 301 16.65 64.41 -70.16
C ASP A 301 17.12 63.79 -68.83
N TRP A 302 18.33 64.14 -68.40
CA TRP A 302 18.83 63.72 -67.09
C TRP A 302 18.01 64.34 -65.93
N LEU A 303 17.70 65.66 -65.98
CA LEU A 303 16.89 66.33 -64.96
C LEU A 303 15.46 65.75 -64.88
N ALA A 304 14.83 65.45 -66.02
CA ALA A 304 13.51 64.84 -66.08
C ALA A 304 13.53 63.42 -65.45
N ARG A 305 14.57 62.63 -65.72
CA ARG A 305 14.76 61.33 -65.05
C ARG A 305 14.96 61.47 -63.54
N ALA A 306 15.74 62.44 -63.08
CA ALA A 306 15.96 62.70 -61.65
C ALA A 306 14.65 63.07 -60.94
N GLU A 307 13.81 63.93 -61.52
CA GLU A 307 12.49 64.27 -60.97
C GLU A 307 11.54 63.05 -60.92
N ALA A 308 11.54 62.21 -61.97
CA ALA A 308 10.75 60.98 -61.98
C ALA A 308 11.19 60.00 -60.88
N VAL A 309 12.50 59.85 -60.65
CA VAL A 309 13.05 59.02 -59.55
C VAL A 309 12.63 59.60 -58.19
N ALA A 310 12.80 60.90 -57.96
CA ALA A 310 12.40 61.54 -56.71
C ALA A 310 10.89 61.45 -56.46
N LYS A 311 10.06 61.49 -57.51
CA LYS A 311 8.61 61.32 -57.42
C LYS A 311 8.22 59.89 -57.03
N ARG A 312 8.97 58.88 -57.51
CA ARG A 312 8.76 57.47 -57.18
C ARG A 312 9.20 57.14 -55.75
N LEU A 313 10.28 57.76 -55.28
CA LEU A 313 10.81 57.53 -53.93
C LEU A 313 10.01 58.26 -52.83
N ASP A 314 9.31 59.34 -53.16
CA ASP A 314 8.59 60.15 -52.18
C ASP A 314 7.32 59.44 -51.65
N PRO A 315 7.30 59.02 -50.36
CA PRO A 315 6.17 58.30 -49.78
C PRO A 315 4.96 59.20 -49.49
N THR A 316 5.10 60.53 -49.55
CA THR A 316 4.03 61.46 -49.15
C THR A 316 2.77 61.34 -49.99
N ARG A 317 2.89 61.01 -51.28
CA ARG A 317 1.72 60.78 -52.15
C ARG A 317 0.87 59.59 -51.70
N GLY A 318 1.50 58.54 -51.19
CA GLY A 318 0.79 57.37 -50.66
C GLY A 318 0.03 57.70 -49.38
N ARG A 319 0.65 58.47 -48.47
CA ARG A 319 0.03 58.91 -47.21
C ARG A 319 -1.08 59.93 -47.40
N LEU A 320 -0.91 60.90 -48.30
CA LEU A 320 -1.93 61.91 -48.59
C LEU A 320 -3.13 61.36 -49.38
N GLY A 321 -2.94 60.24 -50.10
CA GLY A 321 -4.01 59.53 -50.81
C GLY A 321 -4.78 58.52 -49.94
N GLN A 322 -4.21 58.07 -48.82
CA GLN A 322 -4.89 57.25 -47.82
C GLN A 322 -5.62 58.15 -46.83
N GLN A 323 -6.85 58.58 -47.14
CA GLN A 323 -7.72 59.13 -46.10
C GLN A 323 -8.00 58.04 -45.05
N PRO A 324 -7.92 58.34 -43.74
CA PRO A 324 -8.28 57.39 -42.70
C PRO A 324 -9.76 57.01 -42.88
N LYS A 325 -10.04 55.72 -43.07
CA LYS A 325 -11.41 55.20 -43.05
C LYS A 325 -11.98 55.49 -41.65
N PRO A 326 -13.08 56.25 -41.50
CA PRO A 326 -13.62 56.58 -40.19
C PRO A 326 -13.97 55.28 -39.45
N PRO A 327 -13.77 55.22 -38.11
CA PRO A 327 -14.09 54.04 -37.33
C PRO A 327 -15.59 53.76 -37.45
N GLU A 328 -15.95 52.56 -37.91
CA GLU A 328 -17.32 52.05 -37.85
C GLU A 328 -17.66 51.86 -36.37
N ILE A 329 -18.42 52.81 -35.82
CA ILE A 329 -19.04 52.67 -34.50
C ILE A 329 -20.18 51.68 -34.68
N SER A 330 -20.10 50.51 -34.05
CA SER A 330 -21.18 49.53 -33.90
C SER A 330 -21.29 49.09 -32.46
#